data_AF-A0AA91KN10-F1
#
_entry.id   AF-A0AA91KN10-F1
#
_cell.length_a   1.000
_cell.length_b   1.000
_cell.length_c   1.000
_cell.angle_alpha   90.00
_cell.angle_beta   90.00
_cell.angle_gamma   90.00
#
_symmetry.space_group_name_H-M   'P 1'
#
loop_
_entity.id
_entity.type
_entity.pdbx_description
1 polymer ?
#
loop_
_entity_poly.entity_id
_entity_poly.type
_entity_poly.pdbx_seq_one_letter_code
_entity_poly.pdbx_strand_id
1 'polypeptide(L)'
;MNDKAFDTLTGMYFTVDDPDGSYGTGQVIRLAAEGIYFVRFDGNEVTLPLELVSIGEMLQTTEEDYKLWRFFDTTEERDKWIEWLDAPSKPRVISLVRPTK
;
A
#
# COMPACT_ATOMS: atom_id res chain seq x y z
N MET A 1 26.14 -19.23 -1.72
CA MET A 1 25.43 -18.26 -0.84
C MET A 1 24.06 -18.83 -0.58
N ASN A 2 23.56 -18.76 0.65
CA ASN A 2 22.17 -19.13 0.93
C ASN A 2 21.32 -17.99 0.37
N ASP A 3 20.76 -18.16 -0.84
CA ASP A 3 19.77 -17.25 -1.44
C ASP A 3 18.43 -17.43 -0.72
N LYS A 4 18.42 -17.18 0.59
CA LYS A 4 17.17 -17.00 1.31
C LYS A 4 16.65 -15.64 0.86
N ALA A 5 15.73 -15.65 -0.10
CA ALA A 5 14.93 -14.48 -0.40
C ALA A 5 14.40 -13.91 0.93
N PHE A 6 14.73 -12.65 1.20
CA PHE A 6 14.34 -11.97 2.42
C PHE A 6 12.83 -11.71 2.34
N ASP A 7 12.07 -12.56 3.02
CA ASP A 7 10.63 -12.37 3.19
C ASP A 7 10.38 -11.35 4.30
N THR A 8 10.16 -10.10 3.91
CA THR A 8 10.01 -8.97 4.83
C THR A 8 8.59 -8.43 4.91
N LEU A 9 7.74 -8.75 3.92
CA LEU A 9 6.41 -8.17 3.80
C LEU A 9 5.29 -9.14 4.13
N THR A 10 5.56 -10.46 4.18
CA THR A 10 4.52 -11.44 4.50
C THR A 10 3.87 -11.16 5.85
N GLY A 11 2.54 -11.16 5.85
CA GLY A 11 1.72 -10.87 7.03
C GLY A 11 1.34 -9.40 7.19
N MET A 12 2.05 -8.48 6.51
CA MET A 12 1.76 -7.05 6.59
C MET A 12 0.43 -6.71 5.91
N TYR A 13 -0.24 -5.71 6.45
CA TYR A 13 -1.42 -5.11 5.85
C TYR A 13 -1.01 -3.90 5.01
N PHE A 14 -1.78 -3.57 3.98
CA PHE A 14 -1.44 -2.43 3.14
C PHE A 14 -2.62 -1.54 2.79
N THR A 15 -2.29 -0.31 2.41
CA THR A 15 -3.12 0.55 1.56
C THR A 15 -2.37 0.88 0.28
N VAL A 16 -3.08 0.99 -0.84
CA VAL A 16 -2.54 1.40 -2.14
C VAL A 16 -3.46 2.45 -2.73
N ASP A 17 -2.90 3.58 -3.13
CA ASP A 17 -3.69 4.63 -3.78
C ASP A 17 -4.07 4.20 -5.19
N ASP A 18 -5.32 4.47 -5.57
CA ASP A 18 -5.83 4.29 -6.93
C ASP A 18 -5.78 5.63 -7.70
N PRO A 19 -5.71 5.58 -9.05
CA PRO A 19 -5.62 6.79 -9.88
C PRO A 19 -6.82 7.74 -9.75
N ASP A 20 -7.97 7.25 -9.29
CA ASP A 20 -9.18 8.05 -9.07
C ASP A 20 -9.17 8.80 -7.72
N GLY A 21 -8.10 8.65 -6.94
CA GLY A 21 -7.93 9.24 -5.61
C GLY A 21 -8.58 8.43 -4.49
N SER A 22 -9.18 7.27 -4.79
CA SER A 22 -9.54 6.27 -3.78
C SER A 22 -8.32 5.46 -3.36
N TYR A 23 -8.50 4.52 -2.45
CA TYR A 23 -7.44 3.59 -2.06
C TYR A 23 -8.01 2.19 -1.86
N GLY A 24 -7.24 1.20 -2.31
CA GLY A 24 -7.44 -0.20 -1.99
C GLY A 24 -6.77 -0.56 -0.67
N THR A 25 -7.32 -1.55 0.02
CA THR A 25 -6.73 -2.14 1.24
C THR A 25 -6.56 -3.64 1.07
N GLY A 26 -5.64 -4.23 1.82
CA GLY A 26 -5.46 -5.68 1.80
C GLY A 26 -4.35 -6.17 2.70
N GLN A 27 -3.92 -7.41 2.45
CA GLN A 27 -2.85 -8.08 3.17
C GLN A 27 -1.88 -8.80 2.23
N VAL A 28 -0.60 -8.76 2.55
CA VAL A 28 0.44 -9.59 1.94
C VAL A 28 0.38 -10.98 2.57
N ILE A 29 0.08 -12.00 1.78
CA ILE A 29 -0.21 -13.35 2.28
C ILE A 29 1.05 -14.21 2.40
N ARG A 30 1.92 -14.18 1.39
CA ARG A 30 3.20 -14.91 1.37
C ARG A 30 4.08 -14.51 0.19
N LEU A 31 5.39 -14.73 0.31
CA LEU A 31 6.33 -14.69 -0.80
C LEU A 31 6.03 -15.81 -1.82
N ALA A 32 5.90 -15.44 -3.09
CA ALA A 32 5.66 -16.36 -4.21
C ALA A 32 6.97 -16.75 -4.93
N ALA A 33 7.83 -15.75 -5.16
CA ALA A 33 9.17 -15.87 -5.71
C ALA A 33 10.02 -14.71 -5.19
N GLU A 34 11.32 -14.68 -5.47
CA GLU A 34 12.18 -13.57 -5.05
C GLU A 34 11.62 -12.22 -5.51
N GLY A 35 11.29 -11.35 -4.55
CA GLY A 35 10.71 -10.04 -4.82
C GLY A 35 9.28 -10.05 -5.38
N ILE A 36 8.57 -11.18 -5.37
CA ILE A 36 7.18 -11.31 -5.82
C ILE A 36 6.33 -11.91 -4.70
N TYR A 37 5.22 -11.24 -4.37
CA TYR A 37 4.34 -11.60 -3.28
C TYR A 37 2.93 -11.94 -3.78
N PHE A 38 2.30 -12.90 -3.11
CA PHE A 38 0.85 -13.03 -3.15
C PHE A 38 0.22 -12.02 -2.21
N VAL A 39 -0.63 -11.16 -2.73
CA VAL A 39 -1.45 -10.22 -1.97
C VAL A 39 -2.92 -10.61 -2.06
N ARG A 40 -3.72 -10.17 -1.09
CA ARG A 40 -5.17 -10.28 -1.12
C ARG A 40 -5.75 -8.91 -0.82
N PHE A 41 -6.54 -8.39 -1.75
CA PHE A 41 -7.34 -7.21 -1.52
C PHE A 41 -8.56 -7.52 -0.64
N ASP A 42 -8.95 -6.57 0.18
CA ASP A 42 -10.18 -6.63 0.94
C ASP A 42 -11.37 -6.48 -0.02
N GLY A 43 -12.40 -7.30 0.16
CA GLY A 43 -13.64 -7.27 -0.61
C GLY A 43 -14.84 -6.98 0.29
N ASN A 44 -15.83 -6.27 -0.23
CA ASN A 44 -17.02 -5.88 0.55
C ASN A 44 -17.97 -7.06 0.85
N GLU A 45 -17.95 -8.12 0.05
CA GLU A 45 -18.93 -9.22 0.17
C GLU A 45 -18.32 -10.63 0.06
N VAL A 46 -17.18 -10.77 -0.61
CA VAL A 46 -16.52 -12.06 -0.84
C VAL A 46 -15.02 -11.93 -0.68
N THR A 47 -14.37 -13.04 -0.32
CA THR A 47 -12.91 -13.12 -0.35
C THR A 47 -12.43 -13.04 -1.80
N LEU A 48 -11.70 -11.97 -2.12
CA LEU A 48 -11.10 -11.80 -3.43
C LEU A 48 -9.95 -12.81 -3.67
N PRO A 49 -9.66 -13.15 -4.94
CA PRO A 49 -8.55 -14.03 -5.28
C PRO A 49 -7.21 -13.44 -4.83
N LEU A 50 -6.19 -14.31 -4.78
CA LEU A 50 -4.81 -13.85 -4.57
C LEU A 50 -4.27 -13.25 -5.86
N GLU A 51 -3.59 -12.13 -5.74
CA GLU A 51 -2.91 -11.45 -6.84
C GLU A 51 -1.39 -11.49 -6.65
N LEU A 52 -0.65 -11.46 -7.76
CA LEU A 52 0.81 -11.40 -7.74
C LEU A 52 1.24 -9.96 -7.93
N VAL A 53 2.08 -9.47 -7.01
CA VAL A 53 2.65 -8.12 -7.08
C VAL A 53 4.15 -8.21 -6.79
N SER A 54 4.94 -7.54 -7.61
CA SER A 54 6.39 -7.44 -7.44
C SER A 54 6.79 -6.23 -6.57
N ILE A 55 7.94 -6.33 -5.91
CA ILE A 55 8.55 -5.19 -5.19
C ILE A 55 8.75 -4.01 -6.15
N GLY A 56 9.07 -4.27 -7.42
CA GLY A 56 9.22 -3.22 -8.44
C GLY A 56 7.94 -2.41 -8.62
N GLU A 57 6.78 -3.06 -8.66
CA GLU A 57 5.48 -2.39 -8.72
C GLU A 57 5.15 -1.65 -7.42
N MET A 58 5.55 -2.18 -6.27
CA MET A 58 5.36 -1.52 -4.96
C MET A 58 6.27 -0.30 -4.77
N LEU A 59 7.46 -0.31 -5.39
CA LEU A 59 8.47 0.75 -5.33
C LEU A 59 8.35 1.76 -6.47
N GLN A 60 7.40 1.59 -7.40
CA GLN A 60 7.15 2.59 -8.44
C GLN A 60 6.70 3.88 -7.76
N THR A 61 7.67 4.77 -7.53
CA THR A 61 7.44 6.15 -7.17
C THR A 61 7.31 6.93 -8.47
N THR A 62 6.36 7.85 -8.50
CA THR A 62 6.11 8.65 -9.69
C THR A 62 6.28 10.12 -9.40
N GLU A 63 6.82 10.85 -10.38
CA GLU A 63 6.79 12.31 -10.40
C GLU A 63 5.37 12.86 -10.65
N GLU A 64 4.42 12.08 -11.21
CA GLU A 64 3.01 12.48 -11.42
C GLU A 64 1.90 11.37 -11.41
N ASP A 65 2.10 10.08 -11.03
CA ASP A 65 1.03 9.03 -11.12
C ASP A 65 1.05 7.85 -10.11
N TYR A 66 0.63 8.16 -8.88
CA TYR A 66 -0.30 7.44 -7.97
C TYR A 66 -0.38 5.90 -7.89
N LYS A 67 0.68 5.22 -7.42
CA LYS A 67 0.51 4.00 -6.59
C LYS A 67 1.44 4.03 -5.38
N LEU A 68 1.04 4.78 -4.35
CA LEU A 68 1.79 4.80 -3.10
C LEU A 68 1.35 3.63 -2.20
N TRP A 69 2.16 2.58 -2.18
CA TRP A 69 1.99 1.46 -1.25
C TRP A 69 2.42 1.87 0.15
N ARG A 70 1.59 1.57 1.13
CA ARG A 70 1.88 1.77 2.56
C ARG A 70 1.63 0.47 3.28
N PHE A 71 2.56 0.06 4.14
CA PHE A 71 2.52 -1.22 4.85
C PHE A 71 2.42 -1.00 6.36
N PHE A 72 1.69 -1.87 7.03
CA PHE A 72 1.35 -1.80 8.44
C PHE A 72 1.52 -3.18 9.08
N ASP A 73 2.00 -3.21 10.33
CA ASP A 73 2.20 -4.47 11.05
C ASP A 73 0.87 -5.06 11.54
N THR A 74 -0.11 -4.19 11.84
CA THR A 74 -1.43 -4.61 12.31
C THR A 74 -2.58 -3.90 11.59
N THR A 75 -3.78 -4.51 11.66
CA THR A 75 -5.00 -3.90 11.13
C THR A 75 -5.35 -2.60 11.84
N GLU A 76 -5.10 -2.50 13.15
CA GLU A 76 -5.42 -1.31 13.94
C GLU A 76 -4.58 -0.09 13.50
N GLU A 77 -3.31 -0.29 13.13
CA GLU A 77 -2.47 0.78 12.60
C GLU A 77 -2.94 1.26 11.24
N ARG A 78 -3.30 0.31 10.36
CA ARG A 78 -3.89 0.61 9.05
C ARG A 78 -5.22 1.36 9.20
N ASP A 79 -6.08 0.93 10.12
CA ASP A 79 -7.41 1.50 10.29
C ASP A 79 -7.32 2.92 10.88
N LYS A 80 -6.40 3.18 11.82
CA LYS A 80 -6.09 4.55 12.27
C LYS A 80 -5.58 5.45 11.15
N TRP A 81 -4.80 4.90 10.23
CA TRP A 81 -4.34 5.63 9.05
C TRP A 81 -5.50 5.97 8.11
N ILE A 82 -6.40 5.02 7.88
CA ILE A 82 -7.64 5.22 7.11
C ILE A 82 -8.52 6.30 7.74
N GLU A 83 -8.77 6.24 9.04
CA GLU A 83 -9.54 7.27 9.76
C GLU A 83 -8.92 8.66 9.60
N TRP A 84 -7.60 8.76 9.66
CA TRP A 84 -6.89 10.02 9.42
C TRP A 84 -6.97 10.49 7.96
N LEU A 85 -6.93 9.57 6.99
CA LEU A 85 -7.06 9.89 5.56
C LEU A 85 -8.45 10.45 5.24
N ASP A 86 -9.50 9.81 5.75
CA ASP A 86 -10.89 10.14 5.44
C ASP A 86 -11.36 11.42 6.16
N ALA A 87 -10.92 11.63 7.41
CA ALA A 87 -11.32 12.76 8.23
C ALA A 87 -10.13 13.35 9.00
N PRO A 88 -9.20 14.04 8.32
CA PRO A 88 -8.05 14.63 8.98
C PRO A 88 -8.51 15.70 9.98
N SER A 89 -8.32 15.43 11.27
CA SER A 89 -8.70 16.32 12.38
C SER A 89 -8.04 17.70 12.35
N LYS A 90 -7.06 17.92 11.46
CA LYS A 90 -6.51 19.22 11.07
C LYS A 90 -6.61 19.38 9.55
N PRO A 91 -7.19 20.48 9.04
CA PRO A 91 -7.24 20.71 7.60
C PRO A 91 -5.83 20.73 7.02
N ARG A 92 -5.67 20.04 5.88
CA ARG A 92 -4.46 20.08 5.05
C ARG A 92 -4.16 21.52 4.65
N VAL A 93 -3.27 22.20 5.37
CA VAL A 93 -2.44 23.22 4.73
C VAL A 93 -1.30 22.47 4.05
N ILE A 94 -1.62 21.79 2.95
CA ILE A 94 -0.60 21.51 1.94
C ILE A 94 -0.40 22.86 1.27
N SER A 95 0.51 23.66 1.81
CA SER A 95 1.00 24.82 1.09
C SER A 95 1.66 24.28 -0.17
N LEU A 96 0.93 24.26 -1.26
CA LEU A 96 1.44 24.36 -2.62
C LEU A 96 2.19 25.70 -2.72
N VAL A 97 3.31 25.82 -2.02
CA VAL A 97 4.30 26.85 -2.33
C VAL A 97 5.00 26.33 -3.56
N ARG A 98 4.40 26.58 -4.73
CA ARG A 98 5.17 26.64 -5.97
C ARG A 98 6.26 27.69 -5.73
N PRO A 99 7.56 27.36 -5.86
CA PRO A 99 8.57 28.40 -5.91
C PRO A 99 8.24 29.24 -7.14
N THR A 100 7.89 30.51 -6.92
CA THR A 100 7.74 31.46 -8.03
C THR A 100 9.15 31.89 -8.43
N LYS A 101 9.64 31.34 -9.55
CA LYS A 101 10.85 31.70 -10.32
C LYS A 101 12.20 31.69 -9.60
#